data_AF-A0A553Y7W6-F1
#
_entry.id   AF-A0A553Y7W6-F1
#
_cell.length_a   1.000
_cell.length_b   1.000
_cell.length_c   1.000
_cell.angle_alpha   90.00
_cell.angle_beta   90.00
_cell.angle_gamma   90.00
#
_symmetry.space_group_name_H-M   'P 1'
#
loop_
_entity.id
_entity.type
_entity.pdbx_description
1 polymer ?
#
loop_
_entity_poly.entity_id
_entity_poly.type
_entity_poly.pdbx_seq_one_letter_code
_entity_poly.pdbx_strand_id
1 'polypeptide(L)'
;METLQQAVLDGAFGADPRSVRISTAFATSQAVRHDGRSGGYRNEVLSLRLGAAVGSCAAEPGALPPEAVTDAVGADVAALLAHPLPVVRTAALDAYLMHRLPHTPAHGARPLALAAGASLEKSRARARAVVDLLAPMVPAGGRVLVVGVVNSLLEALRSRGLAYVPCDLKGGVTEWGEAVARD
;
A
#
# COMPACT_ATOMS: atom_id res chain seq x y z
N MET A 1 0.08 -8.84 -12.08
CA MET A 1 -0.46 -7.49 -12.37
C MET A 1 -1.17 -7.46 -13.72
N GLU A 2 -0.53 -7.99 -14.78
CA GLU A 2 -1.11 -8.06 -16.13
C GLU A 2 -2.49 -8.73 -16.17
N THR A 3 -2.70 -9.81 -15.43
CA THR A 3 -4.01 -10.50 -15.38
C THR A 3 -5.14 -9.64 -14.79
N LEU A 4 -4.86 -8.83 -13.76
CA LEU A 4 -5.87 -7.96 -13.14
C LEU A 4 -6.14 -6.72 -13.99
N GLN A 5 -5.09 -6.14 -14.57
CA GLN A 5 -5.21 -5.06 -15.53
C GLN A 5 -6.07 -5.50 -16.73
N GLN A 6 -5.80 -6.69 -17.27
CA GLN A 6 -6.57 -7.22 -18.39
C GLN A 6 -8.02 -7.44 -18.01
N ALA A 7 -8.30 -8.01 -16.83
CA ALA A 7 -9.67 -8.19 -16.34
C ALA A 7 -10.44 -6.86 -16.22
N VAL A 8 -9.78 -5.77 -15.81
CA VAL A 8 -10.38 -4.42 -15.80
C VAL A 8 -10.67 -3.93 -17.22
N LEU A 9 -9.71 -4.09 -18.15
CA LEU A 9 -9.88 -3.70 -19.55
C LEU A 9 -10.99 -4.50 -20.26
N ASP A 10 -11.18 -5.76 -19.85
CA ASP A 10 -12.24 -6.65 -20.34
C ASP A 10 -13.61 -6.39 -19.68
N GLY A 11 -13.68 -5.44 -18.74
CA GLY A 11 -14.94 -5.00 -18.13
C GLY A 11 -15.42 -5.84 -16.93
N ALA A 12 -14.56 -6.68 -16.33
CA ALA A 12 -14.94 -7.57 -15.24
C ALA A 12 -15.44 -6.85 -13.95
N PHE A 13 -15.27 -5.54 -13.87
CA PHE A 13 -15.57 -4.73 -12.68
C PHE A 13 -16.60 -3.60 -12.92
N GLY A 14 -17.34 -3.68 -14.03
CA GLY A 14 -18.48 -2.81 -14.32
C GLY A 14 -18.16 -1.70 -15.32
N ALA A 15 -17.93 -0.47 -14.84
CA ALA A 15 -17.78 0.69 -15.72
C ALA A 15 -16.61 0.53 -16.70
N ASP A 16 -16.82 0.80 -17.99
CA ASP A 16 -15.76 0.76 -19.00
C ASP A 16 -14.62 1.72 -18.56
N PRO A 17 -13.37 1.24 -18.38
CA PRO A 17 -12.25 2.09 -17.99
C PRO A 17 -11.98 3.25 -18.96
N ARG A 18 -12.48 3.20 -20.21
CA ARG A 18 -12.42 4.31 -21.18
C ARG A 18 -13.43 5.42 -20.89
N SER A 19 -14.46 5.15 -20.10
CA SER A 19 -15.55 6.09 -19.78
C SER A 19 -15.30 6.90 -18.51
N VAL A 20 -14.28 6.56 -17.74
CA VAL A 20 -13.96 7.16 -16.43
C VAL A 20 -12.60 7.85 -16.47
N ARG A 21 -12.53 9.08 -15.94
CA ARG A 21 -11.35 9.96 -16.07
C ARG A 21 -10.82 10.42 -14.72
N ILE A 22 -9.51 10.58 -14.63
CA ILE A 22 -8.84 11.13 -13.45
C ILE A 22 -9.11 12.63 -13.35
N SER A 23 -9.69 13.08 -12.25
CA SER A 23 -10.02 14.50 -12.03
C SER A 23 -8.86 15.27 -11.39
N THR A 24 -7.98 14.58 -10.68
CA THR A 24 -6.86 15.19 -9.96
C THR A 24 -5.72 14.19 -9.89
N ALA A 25 -4.51 14.63 -10.18
CA ALA A 25 -3.29 13.87 -9.95
C ALA A 25 -2.35 14.69 -9.07
N PHE A 26 -1.65 14.04 -8.15
CA PHE A 26 -0.66 14.70 -7.30
C PHE A 26 0.39 13.71 -6.82
N ALA A 27 1.59 14.22 -6.54
CA ALA A 27 2.66 13.47 -5.91
C ALA A 27 2.83 13.92 -4.45
N THR A 28 3.08 12.98 -3.54
CA THR A 28 3.44 13.26 -2.16
C THR A 28 4.85 12.74 -1.90
N SER A 29 5.74 13.61 -1.41
CA SER A 29 7.05 13.21 -0.88
C SER A 29 7.01 13.34 0.64
N GLN A 30 7.33 12.27 1.35
CA GLN A 30 7.33 12.25 2.80
C GLN A 30 8.57 11.54 3.33
N ALA A 31 9.08 12.01 4.46
CA ALA A 31 10.15 11.36 5.20
C ALA A 31 9.76 11.22 6.67
N VAL A 32 10.11 10.10 7.29
CA VAL A 32 9.75 9.79 8.67
C VAL A 32 10.98 9.30 9.42
N ARG A 33 11.20 9.89 10.60
CA ARG A 33 12.11 9.40 11.63
C ARG A 33 11.36 9.48 12.96
N HIS A 34 11.22 8.36 13.64
CA HIS A 34 10.49 8.30 14.90
C HIS A 34 11.44 8.46 16.08
N ASP A 35 10.98 9.17 17.11
CA ASP A 35 11.70 9.21 18.38
C ASP A 35 11.83 7.79 18.96
N GLY A 36 13.01 7.47 19.50
CA GLY A 36 13.35 6.14 20.00
C GLY A 36 13.58 5.05 18.92
N ARG A 37 13.65 5.38 17.63
CA ARG A 37 13.93 4.43 16.54
C ARG A 37 15.22 4.83 15.81
N SER A 38 16.08 3.85 15.49
CA SER A 38 17.40 4.10 14.87
C SER A 38 17.34 4.44 13.37
N GLY A 39 16.24 4.12 12.70
CA GLY A 39 16.05 4.27 11.26
C GLY A 39 14.97 5.27 10.86
N GLY A 40 14.93 5.56 9.56
CA GLY A 40 13.87 6.34 8.93
C GLY A 40 13.67 5.92 7.47
N TYR A 41 12.61 6.42 6.85
CA TYR A 41 12.31 6.17 5.44
C TYR A 41 11.89 7.45 4.73
N ARG A 42 12.06 7.46 3.42
CA ARG A 42 11.51 8.47 2.51
C ARG A 42 10.68 7.73 1.48
N ASN A 43 9.45 8.19 1.27
CA ASN A 43 8.54 7.66 0.28
C ASN A 43 8.14 8.76 -0.70
N GLU A 44 8.04 8.40 -1.97
CA GLU A 44 7.36 9.19 -2.99
C GLU A 44 6.14 8.41 -3.46
N VAL A 45 5.00 9.07 -3.58
CA VAL A 45 3.72 8.41 -3.90
C VAL A 45 2.99 9.21 -4.95
N LEU A 46 2.69 8.60 -6.09
CA LEU A 46 1.74 9.14 -7.06
C LEU A 46 0.32 8.81 -6.59
N SER A 47 -0.57 9.79 -6.60
CA SER A 47 -1.98 9.62 -6.22
C SER A 47 -2.90 10.19 -7.28
N LEU A 48 -3.91 9.42 -7.68
CA LEU A 48 -4.85 9.72 -8.76
C LEU A 48 -6.28 9.67 -8.21
N ARG A 49 -7.01 10.78 -8.36
CA ARG A 49 -8.40 10.89 -7.94
C ARG A 49 -9.35 10.50 -9.07
N LEU A 50 -10.19 9.50 -8.79
CA LEU A 50 -11.29 9.08 -9.64
C LEU A 50 -12.61 9.16 -8.87
N GLY A 51 -13.39 10.22 -9.13
CA GLY A 51 -14.61 10.51 -8.36
C GLY A 51 -14.31 10.66 -6.86
N ALA A 52 -14.89 9.77 -6.05
CA ALA A 52 -14.69 9.72 -4.60
C ALA A 52 -13.44 8.93 -4.17
N ALA A 53 -12.82 8.16 -5.07
CA ALA A 53 -11.66 7.33 -4.77
C ALA A 53 -10.34 8.07 -5.05
N VAL A 54 -9.31 7.73 -4.29
CA VAL A 54 -7.93 8.11 -4.58
C VAL A 54 -7.10 6.84 -4.57
N GLY A 55 -6.59 6.47 -5.74
CA GLY A 55 -5.65 5.37 -5.88
C GLY A 55 -4.23 5.87 -5.81
N SER A 56 -3.33 5.05 -5.27
CA SER A 56 -1.95 5.47 -5.03
C SER A 56 -0.95 4.35 -5.33
N CYS A 57 0.25 4.75 -5.75
CA CYS A 57 1.37 3.83 -5.85
C CYS A 57 2.66 4.53 -5.37
N ALA A 58 3.40 3.85 -4.51
CA ALA A 58 4.72 4.30 -4.10
C ALA A 58 5.75 4.06 -5.20
N ALA A 59 6.67 5.01 -5.35
CA ALA A 59 7.84 4.90 -6.20
C ALA A 59 9.10 5.01 -5.33
N GLU A 60 10.21 4.46 -5.82
CA GLU A 60 11.51 4.73 -5.25
C GLU A 60 11.79 6.24 -5.29
N PRO A 61 12.47 6.81 -4.27
CA PRO A 61 12.77 8.24 -4.25
C PRO A 61 13.52 8.70 -5.52
N GLY A 62 12.97 9.66 -6.25
CA GLY A 62 13.51 10.17 -7.50
C GLY A 62 13.11 9.39 -8.75
N ALA A 63 12.34 8.29 -8.62
CA ALA A 63 11.87 7.50 -9.75
C ALA A 63 10.50 7.95 -10.29
N LEU A 64 9.84 8.92 -9.65
CA LEU A 64 8.59 9.50 -10.13
C LEU A 64 8.88 10.82 -10.85
N PRO A 65 8.80 10.87 -12.19
CA PRO A 65 9.10 12.10 -12.89
C PRO A 65 7.89 13.04 -12.87
N PRO A 66 8.09 14.37 -12.89
CA PRO A 66 7.01 15.35 -12.72
C PRO A 66 5.88 15.23 -13.74
N GLU A 67 6.20 14.85 -14.98
CA GLU A 67 5.25 14.67 -16.08
C GLU A 67 4.22 13.57 -15.79
N ALA A 68 4.55 12.59 -14.95
CA ALA A 68 3.60 11.53 -14.56
C ALA A 68 2.34 12.11 -13.89
N VAL A 69 2.44 13.28 -13.25
CA VAL A 69 1.28 13.98 -12.67
C VAL A 69 0.47 14.68 -13.76
N THR A 70 1.13 15.43 -14.65
CA THR A 70 0.44 16.21 -15.70
C THR A 70 -0.16 15.33 -16.78
N ASP A 71 0.47 14.21 -17.09
CA ASP A 71 -0.01 13.26 -18.11
C ASP A 71 -1.20 12.44 -17.58
N ALA A 72 -1.27 12.24 -16.25
CA ALA A 72 -2.32 11.45 -15.64
C ALA A 72 -3.64 12.21 -15.45
N VAL A 73 -3.60 13.53 -15.25
CA VAL A 73 -4.83 14.30 -15.04
C VAL A 73 -5.63 14.41 -16.35
N GLY A 74 -6.94 14.16 -16.26
CA GLY A 74 -7.86 14.18 -17.41
C GLY A 74 -7.82 12.93 -18.29
N ALA A 75 -6.79 12.09 -18.18
CA ALA A 75 -6.72 10.81 -18.88
C ALA A 75 -7.79 9.84 -18.39
N ASP A 76 -8.27 8.97 -19.29
CA ASP A 76 -9.11 7.84 -18.91
C ASP A 76 -8.28 6.70 -18.33
N VAL A 77 -8.94 5.83 -17.55
CA VAL A 77 -8.24 4.73 -16.85
C VAL A 77 -7.61 3.75 -17.84
N ALA A 78 -8.25 3.47 -18.98
CA ALA A 78 -7.70 2.52 -19.95
C ALA A 78 -6.37 3.02 -20.53
N ALA A 79 -6.27 4.30 -20.86
CA ALA A 79 -5.02 4.93 -21.30
C ALA A 79 -3.93 4.83 -20.23
N LEU A 80 -4.26 5.07 -18.95
CA LEU A 80 -3.29 4.99 -17.85
C LEU A 80 -2.83 3.56 -17.53
N LEU A 81 -3.69 2.56 -17.74
CA LEU A 81 -3.30 1.16 -17.65
C LEU A 81 -2.31 0.75 -18.76
N ALA A 82 -2.30 1.45 -19.90
CA ALA A 82 -1.31 1.26 -20.95
C ALA A 82 -0.03 2.11 -20.78
N HIS A 83 0.04 2.94 -19.74
CA HIS A 83 1.15 3.87 -19.51
C HIS A 83 2.48 3.13 -19.31
N PRO A 84 3.64 3.62 -19.82
CA PRO A 84 4.93 2.94 -19.70
C PRO A 84 5.43 2.79 -18.25
N LEU A 85 5.11 3.75 -17.38
CA LEU A 85 5.52 3.72 -15.98
C LEU A 85 4.63 2.78 -15.13
N PRO A 86 5.20 1.76 -14.44
CA PRO A 86 4.43 0.86 -13.57
C PRO A 86 3.70 1.59 -12.43
N VAL A 87 4.29 2.65 -11.87
CA VAL A 87 3.68 3.45 -10.80
C VAL A 87 2.36 4.08 -11.24
N VAL A 88 2.29 4.55 -12.49
CA VAL A 88 1.06 5.13 -13.08
C VAL A 88 0.01 4.04 -13.27
N ARG A 89 0.39 2.90 -13.85
CA ARG A 89 -0.52 1.76 -14.05
C ARG A 89 -1.13 1.28 -12.74
N THR A 90 -0.29 1.10 -11.72
CA THR A 90 -0.74 0.63 -10.39
C THR A 90 -1.63 1.67 -9.70
N ALA A 91 -1.27 2.96 -9.73
CA ALA A 91 -2.09 4.01 -9.11
C ALA A 91 -3.47 4.14 -9.80
N ALA A 92 -3.52 4.00 -11.13
CA ALA A 92 -4.76 4.02 -11.89
C ALA A 92 -5.63 2.79 -11.61
N LEU A 93 -5.01 1.61 -11.53
CA LEU A 93 -5.68 0.36 -11.18
C LEU A 93 -6.28 0.44 -9.76
N ASP A 94 -5.51 0.93 -8.79
CA ASP A 94 -5.97 1.14 -7.42
C ASP A 94 -7.13 2.15 -7.35
N ALA A 95 -7.05 3.25 -8.10
CA ALA A 95 -8.10 4.27 -8.14
C ALA A 95 -9.40 3.70 -8.72
N TYR A 96 -9.29 2.94 -9.82
CA TYR A 96 -10.42 2.28 -10.46
C TYR A 96 -11.05 1.24 -9.54
N LEU A 97 -10.25 0.31 -8.98
CA LEU A 97 -10.78 -0.72 -8.10
C LEU A 97 -11.41 -0.12 -6.84
N MET A 98 -10.82 0.91 -6.24
CA MET A 98 -11.41 1.60 -5.09
C MET A 98 -12.69 2.38 -5.45
N HIS A 99 -12.79 2.88 -6.69
CA HIS A 99 -14.03 3.49 -7.19
C HIS A 99 -15.14 2.46 -7.40
N ARG A 100 -14.80 1.22 -7.80
CA ARG A 100 -15.76 0.13 -8.05
C ARG A 100 -16.10 -0.69 -6.82
N LEU A 101 -15.13 -0.90 -5.93
CA LEU A 101 -15.17 -1.75 -4.75
C LEU A 101 -14.63 -0.97 -3.53
N PRO A 102 -15.29 0.13 -3.13
CA PRO A 102 -14.79 0.97 -2.05
C PRO A 102 -14.75 0.23 -0.72
N HIS A 103 -13.71 0.47 0.09
CA HIS A 103 -13.55 -0.12 1.43
C HIS A 103 -14.64 0.32 2.41
N THR A 104 -15.81 -0.29 2.28
CA THR A 104 -17.02 -0.05 3.05
C THR A 104 -17.57 -1.39 3.54
N PRO A 105 -18.43 -1.40 4.58
CA PRO A 105 -19.09 -2.63 5.02
C PRO A 105 -19.87 -3.34 3.92
N ALA A 106 -20.47 -2.60 2.99
CA ALA A 106 -21.16 -3.16 1.83
C ALA A 106 -20.24 -3.97 0.88
N HIS A 107 -18.93 -3.71 0.92
CA HIS A 107 -17.90 -4.43 0.17
C HIS A 107 -16.99 -5.26 1.09
N GLY A 108 -17.47 -5.63 2.28
CA GLY A 108 -16.77 -6.53 3.20
C GLY A 108 -15.67 -5.90 4.06
N ALA A 109 -15.48 -4.58 4.01
CA ALA A 109 -14.50 -3.90 4.85
C ALA A 109 -15.10 -3.47 6.19
N ARG A 110 -14.36 -3.68 7.29
CA ARG A 110 -14.73 -3.18 8.62
C ARG A 110 -13.86 -1.97 8.99
N PRO A 111 -14.44 -0.77 9.15
CA PRO A 111 -13.65 0.41 9.52
C PRO A 111 -13.09 0.24 10.93
N LEU A 112 -11.86 0.71 11.12
CA LEU A 112 -11.20 0.80 12.41
C LEU A 112 -10.78 2.24 12.66
N ALA A 113 -11.40 2.88 13.65
CA ALA A 113 -11.00 4.22 14.06
C ALA A 113 -9.65 4.17 14.79
N LEU A 114 -8.72 5.02 14.36
CA LEU A 114 -7.46 5.24 15.07
C LEU A 114 -7.61 6.46 15.96
N ALA A 115 -7.19 6.35 17.21
CA ALA A 115 -7.13 7.49 18.11
C ALA A 115 -6.21 8.59 17.55
N ALA A 116 -6.48 9.84 17.97
CA ALA A 116 -5.49 10.90 17.84
C ALA A 116 -4.21 10.50 18.60
N GLY A 117 -3.07 11.03 18.18
CA GLY A 117 -1.78 10.67 18.76
C GLY A 117 -0.63 10.79 17.77
N ALA A 118 0.57 10.48 18.26
CA ALA A 118 1.81 10.51 17.52
C ALA A 118 1.83 9.44 16.41
N SER A 119 2.69 9.65 15.41
CA SER A 119 2.80 8.75 14.26
C SER A 119 3.16 7.31 14.66
N LEU A 120 4.05 7.15 15.67
CA LEU A 120 4.43 5.83 16.18
C LEU A 120 3.26 5.11 16.87
N GLU A 121 2.44 5.82 17.64
CA GLU A 121 1.27 5.25 18.31
C GLU A 121 0.24 4.74 17.29
N LYS A 122 -0.01 5.55 16.25
CA LYS A 122 -0.88 5.16 15.12
C LYS A 122 -0.31 3.96 14.36
N SER A 123 1.01 3.92 14.14
CA SER A 123 1.68 2.78 13.50
C SER A 123 1.51 1.49 14.29
N ARG A 124 1.73 1.53 15.62
CA ARG A 124 1.51 0.38 16.51
C ARG A 124 0.04 -0.06 16.57
N ALA A 125 -0.90 0.89 16.57
CA ALA A 125 -2.32 0.57 16.57
C ALA A 125 -2.73 -0.18 15.29
N ARG A 126 -2.27 0.26 14.11
CA ARG A 126 -2.51 -0.47 12.84
C ARG A 126 -1.87 -1.85 12.84
N ALA A 127 -0.63 -1.96 13.30
CA ALA A 127 0.08 -3.24 13.41
C ALA A 127 -0.69 -4.27 14.26
N ARG A 128 -1.17 -3.86 15.45
CA ARG A 128 -2.00 -4.74 16.29
C ARG A 128 -3.27 -5.19 15.58
N ALA A 129 -3.97 -4.28 14.91
CA ALA A 129 -5.18 -4.63 14.17
C ALA A 129 -4.93 -5.63 13.03
N VAL A 130 -3.81 -5.49 12.31
CA VAL A 130 -3.40 -6.47 11.28
C VAL A 130 -3.10 -7.82 11.93
N VAL A 131 -2.36 -7.84 13.04
CA VAL A 131 -2.05 -9.10 13.76
C VAL A 131 -3.31 -9.74 14.34
N ASP A 132 -4.30 -8.97 14.79
CA ASP A 132 -5.58 -9.50 15.27
C ASP A 132 -6.38 -10.22 14.18
N LEU A 133 -6.26 -9.77 12.92
CA LEU A 133 -6.85 -10.47 11.78
C LEU A 133 -6.07 -11.73 11.40
N LEU A 134 -4.73 -11.68 11.52
CA LEU A 134 -3.85 -12.76 11.09
C LEU A 134 -3.75 -13.90 12.11
N ALA A 135 -3.69 -13.60 13.40
CA ALA A 135 -3.37 -14.58 14.45
C ALA A 135 -4.28 -15.83 14.44
N PRO A 136 -5.62 -15.72 14.21
CA PRO A 136 -6.48 -16.89 14.12
C PRO A 136 -6.20 -17.80 12.91
N MET A 137 -5.52 -17.28 11.88
CA MET A 137 -5.19 -18.00 10.64
C MET A 137 -3.84 -18.73 10.73
N VAL A 138 -3.02 -18.44 11.74
CA VAL A 138 -1.70 -19.07 11.88
C VAL A 138 -1.86 -20.41 12.61
N PRO A 139 -1.52 -21.55 11.98
CA PRO A 139 -1.61 -22.84 12.65
C PRO A 139 -0.57 -22.94 13.77
N ALA A 140 -0.78 -23.89 14.70
CA ALA A 140 0.21 -24.19 15.74
C ALA A 140 1.57 -24.54 15.11
N GLY A 141 2.64 -23.88 15.58
CA GLY A 141 3.99 -24.01 14.99
C GLY A 141 4.18 -23.29 13.65
N GLY A 142 3.15 -22.62 13.13
CA GLY A 142 3.20 -21.82 11.92
C GLY A 142 4.07 -20.56 12.06
N ARG A 143 4.47 -20.00 10.92
CA ARG A 143 5.30 -18.81 10.84
C ARG A 143 4.73 -17.82 9.83
N VAL A 144 4.85 -16.52 10.14
CA VAL A 144 4.44 -15.42 9.26
C VAL A 144 5.64 -14.92 8.47
N LEU A 145 5.57 -14.93 7.13
CA LEU A 145 6.51 -14.18 6.30
C LEU A 145 6.07 -12.71 6.24
N VAL A 146 6.95 -11.79 6.63
CA VAL A 146 6.69 -10.35 6.61
C VAL A 146 7.52 -9.72 5.49
N VAL A 147 6.87 -9.44 4.36
CA VAL A 147 7.49 -8.79 3.20
C VAL A 147 7.29 -7.27 3.30
N GLY A 148 8.38 -6.52 3.24
CA GLY A 148 8.39 -5.07 3.53
C GLY A 148 8.45 -4.86 5.04
N VAL A 149 9.66 -4.74 5.58
CA VAL A 149 9.86 -4.81 7.04
C VAL A 149 9.36 -3.55 7.73
N VAL A 150 8.32 -3.73 8.56
CA VAL A 150 7.76 -2.68 9.42
C VAL A 150 7.94 -3.10 10.88
N ASN A 151 8.84 -2.44 11.62
CA ASN A 151 9.17 -2.86 12.98
C ASN A 151 7.98 -2.83 13.95
N SER A 152 6.98 -1.96 13.79
CA SER A 152 5.77 -2.00 14.62
C SER A 152 4.92 -3.26 14.38
N LEU A 153 4.93 -3.81 13.17
CA LEU A 153 4.27 -5.09 12.85
C LEU A 153 5.03 -6.26 13.48
N LEU A 154 6.35 -6.26 13.38
CA LEU A 154 7.19 -7.26 14.03
C LEU A 154 6.99 -7.23 15.56
N GLU A 155 6.98 -6.03 16.16
CA GLU A 155 6.70 -5.82 17.60
C GLU A 155 5.37 -6.46 17.99
N ALA A 156 4.31 -6.25 17.19
CA ALA A 156 3.00 -6.82 17.43
C ALA A 156 2.98 -8.36 17.33
N LEU A 157 3.63 -8.94 16.32
CA LEU A 157 3.76 -10.40 16.17
C LEU A 157 4.48 -11.02 17.38
N ARG A 158 5.61 -10.43 17.80
CA ARG A 158 6.37 -10.85 19.00
C ARG A 158 5.51 -10.82 20.25
N SER A 159 4.73 -9.75 20.44
CA SER A 159 3.86 -9.60 21.62
C SER A 159 2.78 -10.67 21.73
N ARG A 160 2.43 -11.31 20.61
CA ARG A 160 1.48 -12.43 20.52
C ARG A 160 2.16 -13.80 20.46
N GLY A 161 3.48 -13.87 20.61
CA GLY A 161 4.24 -15.11 20.51
C GLY A 161 4.24 -15.73 19.12
N LEU A 162 3.92 -14.97 18.07
CA LEU A 162 3.90 -15.46 16.70
C LEU A 162 5.30 -15.41 16.09
N ALA A 163 5.78 -16.55 15.62
CA ALA A 163 7.03 -16.62 14.88
C ALA A 163 6.90 -15.91 13.52
N TYR A 164 7.95 -15.24 13.09
CA TYR A 164 8.01 -14.60 11.77
C TYR A 164 9.38 -14.73 11.11
N VAL A 165 9.41 -14.48 9.80
CA VAL A 165 10.63 -14.20 9.01
C VAL A 165 10.49 -12.79 8.42
N PRO A 166 11.39 -11.85 8.73
CA PRO A 166 11.43 -10.56 8.07
C PRO A 166 12.11 -10.67 6.71
N CYS A 167 11.48 -10.16 5.66
CA CYS A 167 12.00 -10.16 4.30
C CYS A 167 11.82 -8.79 3.63
N ASP A 168 12.90 -8.27 3.06
CA ASP A 168 12.92 -7.02 2.32
C ASP A 168 14.07 -7.05 1.31
N LEU A 169 13.84 -6.60 0.08
CA LEU A 169 14.88 -6.51 -0.95
C LEU A 169 16.08 -5.66 -0.49
N LYS A 170 15.81 -4.63 0.32
CA LYS A 170 16.85 -3.78 0.91
C LYS A 170 17.72 -4.53 1.94
N GLY A 171 17.20 -5.61 2.52
CA GLY A 171 17.81 -6.32 3.64
C GLY A 171 17.96 -5.44 4.88
N GLY A 172 18.97 -5.74 5.69
CA GLY A 172 19.30 -5.01 6.91
C GLY A 172 19.10 -5.85 8.16
N VAL A 173 18.88 -5.17 9.28
CA VAL A 173 18.63 -5.78 10.58
C VAL A 173 17.38 -5.17 11.21
N THR A 174 16.57 -5.99 11.86
CA THR A 174 15.42 -5.51 12.65
C THR A 174 15.91 -4.78 13.90
N GLU A 175 15.00 -4.10 14.60
CA GLU A 175 15.33 -3.46 15.88
C GLU A 175 15.76 -4.43 16.98
N TRP A 176 15.53 -5.73 16.80
CA TRP A 176 15.99 -6.78 17.71
C TRP A 176 17.26 -7.48 17.20
N GLY A 177 17.92 -6.92 16.18
CA GLY A 177 19.17 -7.46 15.62
C GLY A 177 18.98 -8.71 14.75
N GLU A 178 17.75 -8.99 14.31
CA GLU A 178 17.48 -10.14 13.43
C GLU A 178 17.84 -9.76 11.98
N ALA A 179 18.51 -10.65 11.26
CA ALA A 179 18.83 -10.43 9.86
C ALA A 179 17.55 -10.43 9.01
N VAL A 180 17.42 -9.45 8.12
CA VAL A 180 16.33 -9.38 7.15
C VAL A 180 16.72 -10.17 5.89
N ALA A 181 15.93 -11.19 5.57
CA ALA A 181 16.09 -11.99 4.35
C ALA A 181 15.83 -11.14 3.10
N ARG A 182 16.42 -11.53 1.97
CA ARG A 182 16.30 -10.80 0.69
C ARG A 182 15.57 -11.59 -0.40
N ASP A 183 15.34 -12.89 -0.17
CA ASP A 183 14.71 -13.88 -1.05
C ASP A 183 13.90 -14.93 -0.25
#